data_AF-A0A2I0T0V7-F1
#
_entry.id   AF-A0A2I0T0V7-F1
#
_cell.length_a   1.000
_cell.length_b   1.000
_cell.length_c   1.000
_cell.angle_alpha   90.00
_cell.angle_beta   90.00
_cell.angle_gamma   90.00
#
_symmetry.space_group_name_H-M   'P 1'
#
loop_
_entity.id
_entity.type
_entity.pdbx_description
1 polymer ?
#
loop_
_entity_poly.entity_id
_entity_poly.type
_entity_poly.pdbx_seq_one_letter_code
_entity_poly.pdbx_strand_id
1 'polypeptide(L)' 'MVCGDVPFEQDEDIIRGQVFFRRRVSRECQDLIGWCLSMRPSDRPSLEDVFNHPWLQGIHLPQETAEIHLHSLIQEPGK' A
#
# COMPACT_ATOMS: atom_id res chain seq x y z
N MET A 1 3.61 4.47 3.97
CA MET A 1 2.26 4.63 3.36
C MET A 1 1.20 3.74 4.02
N VAL A 2 1.23 2.41 4.02
CA VAL A 2 0.20 1.64 4.80
C VAL A 2 0.66 1.18 6.19
N CYS A 3 1.96 0.93 6.38
CA CYS A 3 2.54 0.56 7.68
C CYS A 3 3.31 1.72 8.36
N GLY A 4 3.52 2.83 7.67
CA GLY A 4 4.29 3.99 8.17
C GLY A 4 5.82 3.83 8.14
N ASP A 5 6.32 2.67 7.72
CA ASP A 5 7.74 2.33 7.66
C ASP A 5 8.02 1.34 6.51
N VAL A 6 9.30 1.06 6.22
CA VAL A 6 9.74 0.10 5.20
C VAL A 6 9.58 -1.36 5.67
N PRO A 7 9.37 -2.33 4.76
CA PRO A 7 9.14 -3.73 5.15
C PRO A 7 10.40 -4.52 5.50
N PHE A 8 11.59 -4.06 5.09
CA PHE A 8 12.88 -4.74 5.26
C PHE A 8 13.92 -3.77 5.81
N GLU A 9 14.68 -4.18 6.83
CA GLU A 9 15.70 -3.33 7.47
C GLU A 9 17.12 -3.75 7.09
N GLN A 10 17.32 -5.04 6.80
CA GLN A 10 18.62 -5.62 6.43
C GLN A 10 18.54 -6.38 5.10
N ASP A 11 19.69 -6.60 4.47
CA ASP A 11 19.80 -7.31 3.20
C ASP A 11 19.24 -8.75 3.31
N GLU A 12 19.43 -9.39 4.47
CA GLU A 12 18.90 -10.73 4.75
C GLU A 12 17.36 -10.78 4.70
N ASP A 13 16.69 -9.70 5.11
CA ASP A 13 15.23 -9.61 5.07
C ASP A 13 14.74 -9.53 3.62
N ILE A 14 15.46 -8.79 2.78
CA ILE A 14 15.20 -8.66 1.34
C ILE A 14 15.39 -10.02 0.66
N ILE A 15 16.48 -10.73 0.98
CA ILE A 15 16.78 -12.05 0.41
C ILE A 15 15.75 -13.10 0.83
N ARG A 16 15.19 -12.99 2.06
CA ARG A 16 14.11 -13.87 2.51
C ARG A 16 12.77 -13.54 1.84
N GLY A 17 12.54 -12.29 1.48
CA GLY A 17 11.32 -11.83 0.81
C GLY A 17 10.04 -11.98 1.64
N GLN A 18 10.15 -12.12 2.96
CA GLN A 18 8.99 -12.30 3.85
C GLN A 18 8.48 -10.94 4.36
N VAL A 19 7.28 -10.56 3.91
CA VAL A 19 6.67 -9.28 4.29
C VAL A 19 5.83 -9.43 5.55
N PHE A 20 6.13 -8.63 6.58
CA PHE A 20 5.36 -8.57 7.82
C PHE A 20 4.59 -7.26 7.96
N PHE A 21 3.27 -7.33 8.06
CA PHE A 21 2.41 -6.16 8.21
C PHE A 21 2.26 -5.78 9.69
N ARG A 22 2.99 -4.77 10.14
CA ARG A 22 2.97 -4.25 11.53
C ARG A 22 1.69 -3.47 11.88
N ARG A 23 0.80 -3.22 10.91
CA ARG A 23 -0.50 -2.54 11.06
C ARG A 23 -1.61 -3.35 10.40
N ARG A 24 -2.87 -3.03 10.73
CA ARG A 24 -4.02 -3.58 10.00
C ARG A 24 -4.04 -3.02 8.58
N VAL A 25 -3.92 -3.91 7.60
CA VAL A 25 -3.93 -3.60 6.17
C VAL A 25 -4.97 -4.52 5.51
N SER A 26 -5.76 -4.00 4.57
CA SER A 26 -6.78 -4.82 3.88
C SER A 26 -6.12 -5.98 3.13
N ARG A 27 -6.83 -7.09 2.97
CA ARG A 27 -6.29 -8.28 2.30
C ARG A 27 -5.86 -7.98 0.86
N GLU A 28 -6.63 -7.17 0.14
CA GLU A 28 -6.31 -6.74 -1.23
C GLU A 28 -5.03 -5.90 -1.29
N CYS A 29 -4.80 -5.03 -0.30
CA CYS A 29 -3.57 -4.26 -0.24
C CYS A 29 -2.36 -5.16 0.08
N GLN A 30 -2.52 -6.11 1.00
CA GLN A 30 -1.48 -7.09 1.30
C GLN A 30 -1.12 -7.93 0.08
N ASP A 31 -2.13 -8.35 -0.69
CA ASP A 31 -1.97 -9.12 -1.92
C ASP A 31 -1.15 -8.35 -2.96
N LEU A 32 -1.53 -7.10 -3.25
CA LEU A 32 -0.80 -6.25 -4.19
C LEU A 32 0.66 -6.01 -3.75
N ILE A 33 0.87 -5.72 -2.46
CA ILE A 33 2.22 -5.52 -1.91
C ILE A 33 3.06 -6.79 -2.06
N GLY A 34 2.49 -7.95 -1.73
CA GLY A 34 3.14 -9.24 -1.89
C GLY A 34 3.50 -9.53 -3.35
N TRP A 35 2.58 -9.24 -4.28
CA TRP A 35 2.79 -9.45 -5.70
C TRP A 35 3.95 -8.59 -6.24
N CYS A 36 3.98 -7.29 -5.89
CA CYS A 36 5.07 -6.38 -6.23
C CYS A 36 6.43 -6.80 -5.65
N LEU A 37 6.43 -7.42 -4.46
CA LEU A 37 7.63 -7.88 -3.77
C LEU A 37 8.00 -9.34 -4.10
N SER A 38 7.44 -9.89 -5.17
CA SER A 38 7.80 -11.23 -5.65
C SER A 38 9.31 -11.37 -5.87
N MET A 39 9.86 -12.46 -5.34
CA MET A 39 11.30 -12.78 -5.38
C MET A 39 11.83 -12.87 -6.81
N ARG A 40 11.08 -13.52 -7.70
CA ARG A 40 11.41 -13.58 -9.12
C ARG A 40 10.88 -12.32 -9.81
N PRO A 41 11.72 -11.57 -10.53
CA PRO A 41 11.28 -10.38 -11.26
C PRO A 41 10.16 -10.67 -12.28
N SER A 42 10.15 -11.85 -12.89
CA SER A 42 9.13 -12.30 -13.84
C SER A 42 7.73 -12.46 -13.24
N ASP A 43 7.65 -12.62 -11.92
CA ASP A 43 6.39 -12.85 -11.22
C ASP A 43 5.77 -11.53 -10.73
N ARG A 44 6.50 -10.41 -10.87
CA ARG A 44 6.02 -9.09 -10.49
C ARG A 44 5.01 -8.59 -11.53
N PRO A 45 3.97 -7.84 -11.09
CA PRO A 45 2.98 -7.29 -11.99
C PRO A 45 3.61 -6.24 -12.92
N SER A 46 3.05 -6.13 -14.13
CA SER A 46 3.24 -4.93 -14.93
C SER A 46 2.52 -3.72 -14.29
N LEU A 47 2.80 -2.51 -14.77
CA LEU A 47 2.05 -1.34 -14.31
C LEU A 47 0.56 -1.44 -14.65
N GLU A 48 0.22 -2.00 -15.81
CA GLU A 48 -1.17 -2.24 -16.21
C GLU A 48 -1.87 -3.20 -15.24
N ASP A 49 -1.19 -4.28 -14.87
CA ASP A 49 -1.70 -5.24 -13.87
C ASP A 49 -1.93 -4.57 -12.51
N VAL A 50 -1.00 -3.71 -12.07
CA VAL A 50 -1.13 -2.94 -10.83
C VAL A 50 -2.37 -2.06 -10.89
N PHE A 51 -2.56 -1.26 -11.95
CA PHE A 51 -3.73 -0.39 -12.09
C PHE A 51 -5.04 -1.17 -12.12
N ASN A 52 -5.05 -2.37 -12.71
CA ASN A 52 -6.22 -3.24 -12.76
C ASN A 52 -6.47 -4.03 -11.47
N HIS A 53 -5.57 -3.97 -10.48
CA HIS A 53 -5.73 -4.68 -9.23
C HIS A 53 -6.90 -4.11 -8.40
N PRO A 54 -7.78 -4.95 -7.78
CA PRO A 54 -8.96 -4.50 -7.05
C PRO A 54 -8.70 -3.40 -6.02
N TRP A 55 -7.54 -3.44 -5.37
CA TRP A 55 -7.14 -2.42 -4.39
C TRP A 55 -7.05 -0.99 -4.95
N LEU A 56 -6.67 -0.82 -6.23
CA LEU A 56 -6.57 0.50 -6.88
C LEU A 56 -7.83 0.89 -7.66
N GLN A 57 -8.73 -0.05 -7.94
CA GLN A 57 -9.96 0.21 -8.69
C GLN A 57 -10.97 1.07 -7.92
N GLY A 58 -10.82 1.22 -6.60
CA GLY A 58 -11.64 2.10 -5.76
C GLY A 58 -11.10 3.52 -5.55
N ILE A 59 -10.06 3.93 -6.29
CA ILE A 59 -9.47 5.26 -6.11
C ILE A 59 -10.38 6.34 -6.69
N HIS A 60 -10.90 7.17 -5.80
CA HIS A 60 -11.61 8.41 -6.10
C HIS A 60 -10.67 9.43 -6.76
N LEU A 61 -11.21 10.27 -7.65
CA LEU A 61 -10.43 11.24 -8.42
C LEU A 61 -9.67 12.21 -7.50
N PRO A 62 -8.53 12.79 -7.96
CA PRO A 62 -7.64 13.62 -7.14
C PRO A 62 -8.33 14.80 -6.43
N GLN A 63 -9.40 15.35 -7.01
CA GLN A 63 -10.19 16.42 -6.40
C GLN A 63 -10.96 15.96 -5.15
N GLU A 64 -11.51 14.75 -5.17
CA GLU A 64 -12.26 14.19 -4.04
C GLU A 64 -11.34 13.78 -2.88
N THR A 65 -10.12 13.33 -3.18
CA THR A 65 -9.17 12.89 -2.14
C THR A 65 -8.65 14.05 -1.27
N ALA A 66 -8.40 15.21 -1.90
CA ALA A 66 -7.92 16.41 -1.21
C ALA A 66 -8.99 17.00 -0.27
N GLU A 67 -10.24 17.01 -0.71
CA GLU A 67 -11.37 17.51 0.09
C GLU A 67 -11.63 16.63 1.32
N ILE A 68 -11.68 15.30 1.16
CA ILE A 68 -11.98 14.36 2.26
C ILE A 68 -10.93 14.41 3.38
N HIS A 69 -9.64 14.38 3.03
CA HIS A 69 -8.57 14.38 4.03
C HIS A 69 -8.42 15.74 4.73
N LEU A 70 -8.58 16.85 3.99
CA LEU A 70 -8.45 18.19 4.57
C LEU A 70 -9.62 18.55 5.48
N HIS A 71 -10.85 18.17 5.11
CA HIS A 71 -12.03 18.39 5.96
C HIS A 71 -11.95 17.65 7.30
N SER A 72 -11.36 16.44 7.30
CA SER A 72 -11.17 15.65 8.51
C SER A 72 -10.16 16.29 9.47
N LEU A 73 -9.10 16.91 8.95
CA LEU A 73 -8.09 17.64 9.75
C LEU A 73 -8.60 18.96 10.32
N ILE A 74 -9.58 19.59 9.66
CA ILE A 74 -10.21 20.84 10.11
C ILE A 74 -11.27 20.58 11.20
N GLN A 75 -11.82 19.37 11.28
CA GLN A 75 -12.91 19.03 12.19
C GLN A 75 -12.47 18.55 13.58
N GLU A 76 -11.18 18.32 13.87
CA GLU A 76 -10.69 18.01 15.23
C GLU A 76 -10.70 19.29 16.09
N PRO A 77 -11.67 19.50 17.00
CA PRO A 77 -11.61 20.60 17.94
C PRO A 77 -10.75 20.14 19.11
N GLY A 78 -9.79 20.98 19.52
CA GLY A 78 -8.88 20.69 20.62
C GLY A 78 -9.56 20.04 21.83
N LYS A 79 -8.98 18.93 22.27
CA LYS A 79 -9.07 18.45 23.64
C LYS A 79 -7.72 18.56 24.30
#